data_AF-A0A291QX22-F1
#
_entry.id   AF-A0A291QX22-F1
#
_cell.length_a   1.000
_cell.length_b   1.000
_cell.length_c   1.000
_cell.angle_alpha   90.00
_cell.angle_beta   90.00
_cell.angle_gamma   90.00
#
_symmetry.space_group_name_H-M   'P 1'
#
loop_
_entity.id
_entity.type
_entity.pdbx_description
1 polymer ?
#
loop_
_entity_poly.entity_id
_entity_poly.type
_entity_poly.pdbx_seq_one_letter_code
_entity_poly.pdbx_strand_id
1 'polypeptide(L)'
;MKRTLLFLLLGSLIACQQTPKKSTAPEATGVQVDTLINDDYVFLEIDKFSNGQFQLKWGDHSFLNTTPDTLEASAHPDLKWYNEEMICLEGACGNKCSFAYILPLQENALPRQYLYPVTYLPDDNLILYSTNIIKDKNLATVESLDNGKKMDIRVKYFPGTPPFEAIDSAAFESRKLLYLRWKHVTGKKVVRIFNIRLK
;
A
#
# COMPACT_ATOMS: atom_id res chain seq x y z
N MET A 1 -68.49 -65.58 -6.37
CA MET A 1 -69.27 -64.84 -5.36
C MET A 1 -68.60 -63.52 -5.08
N LYS A 2 -69.42 -62.46 -4.99
CA LYS A 2 -69.13 -61.07 -4.61
C LYS A 2 -68.02 -60.93 -3.56
N ARG A 3 -67.11 -59.97 -3.74
CA ARG A 3 -67.15 -58.69 -3.00
C ARG A 3 -65.99 -57.77 -3.42
N THR A 4 -66.41 -56.64 -3.96
CA THR A 4 -65.73 -55.35 -4.04
C THR A 4 -65.08 -54.97 -2.72
N LEU A 5 -63.84 -54.47 -2.77
CA LEU A 5 -63.40 -53.47 -1.80
C LEU A 5 -62.59 -52.38 -2.51
N LEU A 6 -63.21 -51.21 -2.48
CA LEU A 6 -62.78 -49.93 -2.98
C LEU A 6 -61.80 -49.35 -1.95
N PHE A 7 -60.59 -48.96 -2.36
CA PHE A 7 -59.76 -48.03 -1.60
C PHE A 7 -59.34 -46.89 -2.52
N LEU A 8 -60.12 -45.81 -2.42
CA LEU A 8 -59.78 -44.48 -2.91
C LEU A 8 -58.68 -43.92 -1.99
N LEU A 9 -57.46 -43.80 -2.52
CA LEU A 9 -56.39 -43.02 -1.90
C LEU A 9 -56.36 -41.65 -2.60
N LEU A 10 -56.95 -40.66 -1.92
CA LEU A 10 -56.76 -39.24 -2.21
C LEU A 10 -55.31 -38.87 -1.91
N GLY A 11 -54.48 -38.78 -2.95
CA GLY A 11 -53.19 -38.09 -2.89
C GLY A 11 -53.42 -36.58 -3.01
N SER A 12 -53.19 -35.87 -1.91
CA SER A 12 -53.22 -34.42 -1.82
C SER A 12 -52.12 -33.79 -2.71
N LEU A 13 -52.55 -32.94 -3.64
CA LEU A 13 -51.69 -31.99 -4.34
C LEU A 13 -51.12 -31.01 -3.31
N ILE A 14 -49.85 -31.18 -2.93
CA ILE A 14 -49.10 -30.15 -2.20
C ILE A 14 -48.79 -29.04 -3.21
N ALA A 15 -49.62 -28.01 -3.20
CA ALA A 15 -49.35 -26.75 -3.87
C ALA A 15 -48.09 -26.14 -3.24
N CYS A 16 -47.00 -26.08 -4.00
CA CYS A 16 -45.80 -25.37 -3.63
C CYS A 16 -46.12 -23.86 -3.67
N GLN A 17 -46.45 -23.27 -2.52
CA GLN A 17 -46.55 -21.83 -2.38
C GLN A 17 -45.14 -21.25 -2.53
N GLN A 18 -44.85 -20.70 -3.71
CA GLN A 18 -43.69 -19.84 -3.89
C GLN A 18 -43.89 -18.61 -3.02
N THR A 19 -43.18 -18.58 -1.90
CA THR A 19 -43.07 -17.39 -1.07
C THR A 19 -42.41 -16.29 -1.91
N PRO A 20 -42.98 -15.08 -1.97
CA PRO A 20 -42.34 -13.98 -2.67
C PRO A 20 -41.00 -13.72 -2.01
N LYS A 21 -39.92 -13.92 -2.78
CA LYS A 21 -38.55 -13.63 -2.38
C LYS A 21 -38.52 -12.15 -2.00
N LYS A 22 -38.42 -11.87 -0.70
CA LYS A 22 -38.22 -10.51 -0.17
C LYS A 22 -37.04 -9.93 -0.94
N SER A 23 -37.33 -8.96 -1.80
CA SER A 23 -36.30 -8.15 -2.45
C SER A 23 -35.56 -7.46 -1.32
N THR A 24 -34.39 -7.97 -0.97
CA THR A 24 -33.44 -7.26 -0.13
C THR A 24 -33.14 -5.97 -0.90
N ALA A 25 -33.59 -4.83 -0.37
CA ALA A 25 -33.14 -3.54 -0.87
C ALA A 25 -31.61 -3.58 -0.97
N PRO A 26 -31.00 -3.03 -2.04
CA PRO A 26 -29.55 -2.95 -2.12
C PRO A 26 -29.05 -2.30 -0.83
N GLU A 27 -28.23 -3.07 -0.11
CA GLU A 27 -27.58 -2.64 1.12
C GLU A 27 -26.88 -1.31 0.80
N ALA A 28 -27.22 -0.25 1.54
CA ALA A 28 -26.61 1.05 1.35
C ALA A 28 -25.09 0.86 1.43
N THR A 29 -24.39 1.08 0.32
CA THR A 29 -22.94 1.09 0.26
C THR A 29 -22.45 2.27 1.10
N GLY A 30 -22.37 2.07 2.41
CA GLY A 30 -21.85 3.07 3.34
C GLY A 30 -20.37 3.23 3.08
N VAL A 31 -19.97 4.42 2.64
CA VAL A 31 -18.57 4.85 2.66
C VAL A 31 -18.31 5.43 4.05
N GLN A 32 -17.35 4.85 4.78
CA GLN A 32 -16.87 5.42 6.03
C GLN A 32 -15.62 6.25 5.75
N VAL A 33 -15.68 7.55 6.00
CA VAL A 33 -14.55 8.47 5.83
C VAL A 33 -13.73 8.51 7.11
N ASP A 34 -12.42 8.36 6.99
CA ASP A 34 -11.45 8.49 8.07
C ASP A 34 -10.44 9.61 7.73
N THR A 35 -10.42 10.67 8.51
CA THR A 35 -9.56 11.84 8.26
C THR A 35 -8.24 11.67 9.00
N LEU A 36 -7.15 11.50 8.25
CA LEU A 36 -5.80 11.35 8.81
C LEU A 36 -5.10 12.70 8.99
N ILE A 37 -5.37 13.67 8.11
CA ILE A 37 -4.86 15.04 8.19
C ILE A 37 -5.97 16.00 7.82
N ASN A 38 -6.09 17.08 8.57
CA ASN A 38 -6.96 18.21 8.23
C ASN A 38 -6.40 19.46 8.92
N ASP A 39 -5.52 20.17 8.23
CA ASP A 39 -5.03 21.49 8.62
C ASP A 39 -5.30 22.50 7.49
N ASP A 40 -4.93 23.77 7.70
CA ASP A 40 -5.21 24.88 6.77
C ASP A 40 -4.48 24.74 5.41
N TYR A 41 -3.58 23.77 5.25
CA TYR A 41 -2.69 23.63 4.10
C TYR A 41 -2.79 22.28 3.41
N VAL A 42 -3.15 21.23 4.16
CA VAL A 42 -3.24 19.88 3.64
C VAL A 42 -4.38 19.11 4.30
N PHE A 43 -5.06 18.30 3.50
CA PHE A 43 -5.96 17.27 4.02
C PHE A 43 -5.61 15.89 3.45
N LEU A 44 -5.97 14.87 4.21
CA LEU A 44 -5.87 13.48 3.83
C LEU A 44 -7.04 12.70 4.42
N GLU A 45 -7.84 12.13 3.54
CA GLU A 45 -9.00 11.32 3.87
C GLU A 45 -8.85 9.92 3.27
N ILE A 46 -9.36 8.93 4.01
CA ILE A 46 -9.48 7.54 3.59
C ILE A 46 -10.96 7.18 3.54
N ASP A 47 -11.48 7.01 2.33
CA ASP A 47 -12.82 6.50 2.08
C ASP A 47 -12.80 4.98 2.15
N LYS A 48 -13.39 4.38 3.18
CA LYS A 48 -13.52 2.92 3.35
C LYS A 48 -14.85 2.45 2.76
N PHE A 49 -14.78 1.56 1.78
CA PHE A 49 -15.95 0.94 1.15
C PHE A 49 -16.35 -0.35 1.88
N SER A 50 -17.63 -0.71 1.79
CA SER A 50 -18.21 -1.90 2.45
C SER A 50 -17.57 -3.23 2.03
N ASN A 51 -16.92 -3.28 0.87
CA ASN A 51 -16.19 -4.45 0.38
C ASN A 51 -14.76 -4.57 0.95
N GLY A 52 -14.39 -3.72 1.91
CA GLY A 52 -13.05 -3.70 2.50
C GLY A 52 -11.99 -3.15 1.54
N GLN A 53 -12.37 -2.33 0.57
CA GLN A 53 -11.42 -1.53 -0.18
C GLN A 53 -11.42 -0.11 0.35
N PHE A 54 -10.37 0.66 0.09
CA PHE A 54 -10.33 2.07 0.41
C PHE A 54 -9.77 2.93 -0.72
N GLN A 55 -10.18 4.20 -0.76
CA GLN A 55 -9.67 5.21 -1.68
C GLN A 55 -9.03 6.34 -0.89
N LEU A 56 -7.88 6.82 -1.34
CA LEU A 56 -7.21 7.96 -0.72
C LEU A 56 -7.62 9.23 -1.45
N LYS A 57 -7.94 10.26 -0.67
CA LYS A 57 -8.23 11.62 -1.12
C LYS A 57 -7.29 12.57 -0.41
N TRP A 58 -6.60 13.42 -1.16
CA TRP A 58 -5.63 14.36 -0.58
C TRP A 58 -5.55 15.63 -1.41
N GLY A 59 -5.01 16.68 -0.83
CA GLY A 59 -4.76 17.93 -1.54
C GLY A 59 -4.64 19.08 -0.56
N ASP A 60 -4.91 20.27 -1.07
CA ASP A 60 -5.03 21.50 -0.30
C ASP A 60 -6.43 22.10 -0.48
N HIS A 61 -6.72 23.26 0.14
CA HIS A 61 -8.02 23.91 -0.04
C HIS A 61 -8.31 24.38 -1.47
N SER A 62 -7.34 24.31 -2.39
CA SER A 62 -7.48 24.71 -3.78
C SER A 62 -7.71 23.53 -4.74
N PHE A 63 -7.27 22.31 -4.40
CA PHE A 63 -7.49 21.12 -5.22
C PHE A 63 -7.70 19.83 -4.41
N LEU A 64 -8.37 18.87 -5.05
CA LEU A 64 -8.56 17.51 -4.55
C LEU A 64 -7.98 16.51 -5.54
N ASN A 65 -7.00 15.75 -5.09
CA ASN A 65 -6.52 14.54 -5.74
C ASN A 65 -7.19 13.31 -5.14
N THR A 66 -7.25 12.24 -5.93
CA THR A 66 -7.80 10.96 -5.51
C THR A 66 -6.98 9.83 -6.14
N THR A 67 -6.84 8.69 -5.46
CA THR A 67 -6.13 7.55 -6.06
C THR A 67 -6.90 7.04 -7.28
N PRO A 68 -6.21 6.65 -8.36
CA PRO A 68 -6.88 6.12 -9.56
C PRO A 68 -7.62 4.81 -9.28
N ASP A 69 -7.16 4.05 -8.28
CA ASP A 69 -7.73 2.76 -7.88
C ASP A 69 -8.04 2.72 -6.38
N THR A 70 -8.83 1.72 -5.98
CA THR A 70 -9.07 1.38 -4.59
C THR A 70 -8.02 0.38 -4.08
N LEU A 71 -7.42 0.67 -2.93
CA LEU A 71 -6.44 -0.16 -2.24
C LEU A 71 -7.14 -1.22 -1.36
N GLU A 72 -6.52 -2.39 -1.17
CA GLU A 72 -7.06 -3.45 -0.29
C GLU A 72 -6.92 -3.09 1.20
N ALA A 73 -7.97 -3.30 2.03
CA ALA A 73 -7.97 -2.97 3.46
C ALA A 73 -6.89 -3.65 4.32
N SER A 74 -6.25 -4.72 3.82
CA SER A 74 -5.14 -5.36 4.54
C SER A 74 -3.97 -4.40 4.80
N ALA A 75 -3.92 -3.32 4.03
CA ALA A 75 -2.85 -2.33 3.98
C ALA A 75 -3.23 -1.00 4.64
N HIS A 76 -3.99 -0.99 5.75
CA HIS A 76 -4.30 0.25 6.50
C HIS A 76 -3.03 1.08 6.71
N PRO A 77 -2.84 2.18 5.94
CA PRO A 77 -1.59 2.88 5.94
C PRO A 77 -1.66 4.02 6.95
N ASP A 78 -0.58 4.21 7.69
CA ASP A 78 -0.45 5.26 8.68
C ASP A 78 0.31 6.45 8.08
N LEU A 79 -0.05 7.65 8.53
CA LEU A 79 0.72 8.85 8.21
C LEU A 79 2.12 8.71 8.78
N LYS A 80 3.13 8.78 7.89
CA LYS A 80 4.53 8.69 8.28
C LYS A 80 5.16 10.07 8.43
N TRP A 81 5.00 10.91 7.43
CA TRP A 81 5.44 12.30 7.41
C TRP A 81 4.70 13.06 6.30
N TYR A 82 4.71 14.38 6.36
CA TYR A 82 4.28 15.25 5.27
C TYR A 82 5.11 16.53 5.29
N ASN A 83 5.20 17.20 4.15
CA ASN A 83 5.82 18.52 4.00
C ASN A 83 4.98 19.36 3.02
N GLU A 84 5.49 20.52 2.60
CA GLU A 84 4.79 21.43 1.69
C GLU A 84 4.54 20.83 0.29
N GLU A 85 5.24 19.76 -0.09
CA GLU A 85 5.21 19.21 -1.44
C GLU A 85 4.55 17.83 -1.53
N MET A 86 4.51 17.06 -0.44
CA MET A 86 3.98 15.70 -0.45
C MET A 86 3.62 15.15 0.92
N ILE A 87 2.75 14.14 0.91
CA ILE A 87 2.38 13.32 2.06
C ILE A 87 2.97 11.92 1.86
N CYS A 88 3.52 11.33 2.92
CA CYS A 88 3.96 9.94 2.94
C CYS A 88 3.11 9.12 3.90
N LEU A 89 2.50 8.08 3.35
CA LEU A 89 1.85 7.03 4.10
C LEU A 89 2.72 5.77 4.09
N GLU A 90 2.86 5.08 5.22
CA GLU A 90 3.50 3.76 5.29
C GLU A 90 2.51 2.71 5.74
N GLY A 91 2.64 1.49 5.22
CA GLY A 91 1.87 0.36 5.71
C GLY A 91 2.57 -0.97 5.48
N ALA A 92 1.93 -2.04 5.94
CA ALA A 92 2.41 -3.40 5.76
C ALA A 92 1.52 -4.15 4.76
N CYS A 93 2.12 -4.95 3.88
CA CYS A 93 1.38 -5.81 2.94
C CYS A 93 1.44 -7.31 3.31
N GLY A 94 1.96 -7.64 4.49
CA GLY A 94 2.11 -9.01 4.98
C GLY A 94 3.45 -9.23 5.70
N ASN A 95 3.85 -10.49 5.87
CA ASN A 95 5.05 -10.84 6.62
C ASN A 95 6.31 -10.23 5.96
N LYS A 96 6.97 -9.32 6.69
CA LYS A 96 8.16 -8.56 6.25
C LYS A 96 7.98 -7.73 4.96
N CYS A 97 6.74 -7.52 4.52
CA CYS A 97 6.43 -6.60 3.43
C CYS A 97 5.97 -5.27 4.01
N SER A 98 6.67 -4.20 3.67
CA SER A 98 6.21 -2.82 3.87
C SER A 98 6.13 -2.09 2.55
N PHE A 99 5.31 -1.06 2.51
CA PHE A 99 5.22 -0.12 1.40
C PHE A 99 5.17 1.31 1.90
N ALA A 100 5.51 2.23 1.01
CA ALA A 100 5.28 3.66 1.15
C ALA A 100 4.42 4.15 -0.02
N TYR A 101 3.36 4.91 0.27
CA TYR A 101 2.67 5.73 -0.71
C TYR A 101 3.12 7.18 -0.55
N ILE A 102 3.64 7.74 -1.63
CA ILE A 102 3.97 9.15 -1.74
C ILE A 102 2.85 9.83 -2.53
N LEU A 103 2.17 10.78 -1.89
CA LEU A 103 1.04 11.54 -2.43
C LEU A 103 1.49 12.98 -2.64
N PRO A 104 1.80 13.41 -3.89
CA PRO A 104 2.26 14.78 -4.12
C PRO A 104 1.14 15.80 -3.93
N LEU A 105 1.46 16.94 -3.32
CA LEU A 105 0.58 18.10 -3.15
C LEU A 105 0.65 19.00 -4.41
N GLN A 106 0.32 18.40 -5.54
CA GLN A 106 0.17 19.10 -6.81
C GLN A 106 -1.10 18.61 -7.50
N GLU A 107 -1.87 19.52 -8.08
CA GLU A 107 -3.09 19.19 -8.83
C GLU A 107 -2.81 18.15 -9.94
N ASN A 108 -3.64 17.13 -10.04
CA ASN A 108 -3.53 16.03 -11.02
C ASN A 108 -2.25 15.18 -10.89
N ALA A 109 -1.55 15.25 -9.76
CA ALA A 109 -0.37 14.42 -9.53
C ALA A 109 -0.76 12.96 -9.24
N LEU A 110 0.00 12.03 -9.82
CA LEU A 110 -0.18 10.61 -9.56
C LEU A 110 0.57 10.20 -8.28
N PRO A 111 -0.04 9.34 -7.45
CA PRO A 111 0.64 8.77 -6.29
C PRO A 111 1.74 7.82 -6.76
N ARG A 112 2.80 7.69 -5.95
CA ARG A 112 3.89 6.72 -6.20
C ARG A 112 3.94 5.72 -5.07
N GLN A 113 4.04 4.45 -5.41
CA GLN A 113 4.18 3.36 -4.45
C GLN A 113 5.59 2.78 -4.49
N TYR A 114 6.20 2.65 -3.31
CA TYR A 114 7.50 2.02 -3.13
C TYR A 114 7.34 0.80 -2.24
N LEU A 115 7.89 -0.34 -2.65
CA LEU A 115 7.98 -1.53 -1.81
C LEU A 115 9.30 -1.52 -1.05
N TYR A 116 9.28 -2.02 0.18
CA TYR A 116 10.44 -2.08 1.07
C TYR A 116 11.15 -0.72 1.22
N PRO A 117 10.43 0.34 1.63
CA PRO A 117 11.09 1.58 2.04
C PRO A 117 12.08 1.29 3.18
N VAL A 118 13.24 1.94 3.15
CA VAL A 118 14.33 1.75 4.11
C VAL A 118 14.52 3.00 4.97
N THR A 119 14.59 4.17 4.35
CA THR A 119 14.70 5.47 5.06
C THR A 119 14.33 6.62 4.14
N TYR A 120 14.12 7.81 4.71
CA TYR A 120 13.67 9.03 4.03
C TYR A 120 14.51 10.23 4.45
N LEU A 121 14.55 11.24 3.59
CA LEU A 121 14.95 12.60 3.94
C LEU A 121 13.86 13.54 3.43
N PRO A 122 12.79 13.77 4.22
CA PRO A 122 11.60 14.52 3.78
C PRO A 122 11.93 15.92 3.30
N ASP A 123 12.81 16.65 3.98
CA ASP A 123 13.17 18.04 3.63
C ASP A 123 13.90 18.16 2.27
N ASP A 124 14.51 17.08 1.80
CA ASP A 124 15.20 17.02 0.50
C ASP A 124 14.47 16.11 -0.50
N ASN A 125 13.27 15.65 -0.15
CA ASN A 125 12.43 14.78 -0.96
C ASN A 125 13.18 13.53 -1.47
N LEU A 126 13.97 12.89 -0.60
CA LEU A 126 14.68 11.66 -0.93
C LEU A 126 14.06 10.45 -0.24
N ILE A 127 14.04 9.33 -0.97
CA ILE A 127 13.71 8.01 -0.44
C ILE A 127 14.84 7.03 -0.75
N LEU A 128 15.16 6.17 0.21
CA LEU A 128 15.90 4.94 -0.02
C LEU A 128 14.92 3.78 0.09
N TYR A 129 14.80 2.98 -0.96
CA TYR A 129 13.97 1.77 -0.97
C TYR A 129 14.75 0.58 -1.52
N SER A 130 14.26 -0.63 -1.28
CA SER A 130 14.89 -1.86 -1.75
C SER A 130 13.92 -2.71 -2.57
N THR A 131 14.32 -3.93 -2.89
CA THR A 131 13.54 -4.89 -3.68
C THR A 131 13.63 -6.26 -3.03
N ASN A 132 12.63 -7.11 -3.30
CA ASN A 132 12.71 -8.53 -2.99
C ASN A 132 13.34 -9.37 -4.13
N ILE A 133 13.64 -8.73 -5.27
CA ILE A 133 14.14 -9.40 -6.46
C ILE A 133 15.66 -9.57 -6.36
N ILE A 134 16.10 -10.79 -6.04
CA ILE A 134 17.54 -11.13 -5.91
C ILE A 134 18.32 -10.91 -7.23
N LYS A 135 17.65 -11.02 -8.38
CA LYS A 135 18.26 -10.90 -9.71
C LYS A 135 18.71 -9.47 -10.05
N ASP A 136 18.17 -8.46 -9.38
CA ASP A 136 18.45 -7.05 -9.69
C ASP A 136 19.88 -6.64 -9.32
N LYS A 137 20.55 -7.41 -8.45
CA LYS A 137 21.93 -7.16 -7.96
C LYS A 137 22.16 -5.80 -7.28
N ASN A 138 21.13 -4.97 -7.20
CA ASN A 138 21.10 -3.72 -6.45
C ASN A 138 20.70 -4.04 -5.01
N LEU A 139 21.44 -3.51 -4.03
CA LEU A 139 21.07 -3.63 -2.62
C LEU A 139 19.88 -2.72 -2.30
N ALA A 140 19.90 -1.49 -2.82
CA ALA A 140 18.88 -0.48 -2.65
C ALA A 140 18.96 0.56 -3.76
N THR A 141 17.95 1.42 -3.86
CA THR A 141 17.88 2.56 -4.79
C THR A 141 17.54 3.82 -4.00
N VAL A 142 18.33 4.88 -4.22
CA VAL A 142 18.00 6.25 -3.79
C VAL A 142 17.24 6.92 -4.94
N GLU A 143 16.13 7.56 -4.65
CA GLU A 143 15.34 8.31 -5.63
C GLU A 143 14.97 9.69 -5.10
N SER A 144 15.01 10.70 -5.97
CA SER A 144 14.40 12.01 -5.71
C SER A 144 12.92 11.97 -6.08
N LEU A 145 12.07 12.31 -5.13
CA LEU A 145 10.63 12.33 -5.30
C LEU A 145 10.19 13.48 -6.23
N ASP A 146 10.95 14.57 -6.31
CA ASP A 146 10.68 15.71 -7.23
C ASP A 146 10.65 15.27 -8.70
N ASN A 147 11.68 14.53 -9.12
CA ASN A 147 11.98 14.34 -10.54
C ASN A 147 12.19 12.87 -10.95
N GLY A 148 12.11 11.94 -9.99
CA GLY A 148 12.25 10.51 -10.23
C GLY A 148 13.67 10.05 -10.61
N LYS A 149 14.68 10.93 -10.58
CA LYS A 149 16.08 10.55 -10.83
C LYS A 149 16.57 9.61 -9.75
N LYS A 150 17.38 8.62 -10.16
CA LYS A 150 17.74 7.48 -9.30
C LYS A 150 19.23 7.28 -9.18
N MET A 151 19.63 6.63 -8.10
CA MET A 151 20.97 6.07 -7.90
C MET A 151 20.86 4.67 -7.31
N ASP A 152 21.33 3.68 -8.06
CA ASP A 152 21.42 2.29 -7.59
C ASP A 152 22.64 2.08 -6.70
N ILE A 153 22.45 1.41 -5.56
CA ILE A 153 23.53 0.98 -4.65
C ILE A 153 23.90 -0.47 -4.99
N ARG A 154 24.91 -0.61 -5.86
CA ARG A 154 25.43 -1.91 -6.31
C ARG A 154 26.59 -2.38 -5.45
N VAL A 155 26.30 -3.15 -4.41
CA VAL A 155 27.30 -3.77 -3.54
C VAL A 155 26.98 -5.25 -3.32
N LYS A 156 28.00 -6.04 -2.97
CA LYS A 156 27.82 -7.46 -2.63
C LYS A 156 27.11 -7.58 -1.27
N TYR A 157 26.07 -8.40 -1.22
CA TYR A 157 25.30 -8.74 0.00
C TYR A 157 25.13 -10.25 0.12
N PHE A 158 24.62 -10.71 1.27
CA PHE A 158 24.53 -12.13 1.60
C PHE A 158 23.78 -12.95 0.51
N PRO A 159 24.39 -14.02 -0.04
CA PRO A 159 23.75 -14.81 -1.09
C PRO A 159 22.45 -15.46 -0.63
N GLY A 160 21.44 -15.48 -1.51
CA GLY A 160 20.16 -16.12 -1.24
C GLY A 160 19.21 -15.33 -0.33
N THR A 161 19.62 -14.16 0.16
CA THR A 161 18.76 -13.24 0.92
C THR A 161 18.21 -12.15 -0.02
N PRO A 162 16.91 -11.82 0.06
CA PRO A 162 16.36 -10.65 -0.62
C PRO A 162 17.13 -9.37 -0.24
N PRO A 163 17.39 -8.44 -1.17
CA PRO A 163 18.13 -7.21 -0.87
C PRO A 163 17.62 -6.45 0.36
N PHE A 164 16.30 -6.33 0.52
CA PHE A 164 15.71 -5.62 1.66
C PHE A 164 16.06 -6.25 3.01
N GLU A 165 16.15 -7.59 3.09
CA GLU A 165 16.51 -8.30 4.32
C GLU A 165 18.02 -8.26 4.61
N ALA A 166 18.83 -7.93 3.61
CA ALA A 166 20.27 -7.79 3.80
C ALA A 166 20.64 -6.45 4.45
N ILE A 167 19.76 -5.45 4.37
CA ILE A 167 19.95 -4.14 4.98
C ILE A 167 19.61 -4.22 6.47
N ASP A 168 20.51 -3.70 7.30
CA ASP A 168 20.38 -3.72 8.75
C ASP A 168 20.00 -2.32 9.29
N SER A 169 20.57 -1.27 8.72
CA SER A 169 20.17 0.12 9.01
C SER A 169 20.62 1.07 7.90
N ALA A 170 19.88 2.14 7.68
CA ALA A 170 20.26 3.22 6.77
C ALA A 170 19.84 4.59 7.33
N ALA A 171 20.60 5.63 7.01
CA ALA A 171 20.27 7.01 7.35
C ALA A 171 20.84 7.96 6.31
N PHE A 172 20.06 8.96 5.92
CA PHE A 172 20.62 10.10 5.19
C PHE A 172 21.31 11.03 6.18
N GLU A 173 22.58 11.31 5.97
CA GLU A 173 23.33 12.32 6.73
C GLU A 173 23.11 13.73 6.12
N SER A 174 22.80 13.77 4.82
CA SER A 174 22.41 14.96 4.06
C SER A 174 21.90 14.54 2.69
N ARG A 175 21.40 15.48 1.88
CA ARG A 175 21.12 15.27 0.44
C ARG A 175 22.27 14.61 -0.35
N LYS A 176 23.52 14.73 0.12
CA LYS A 176 24.71 14.24 -0.59
C LYS A 176 25.28 12.95 -0.01
N LEU A 177 24.88 12.55 1.19
CA LEU A 177 25.53 11.47 1.93
C LEU A 177 24.50 10.50 2.53
N LEU A 178 24.67 9.23 2.21
CA LEU A 178 23.87 8.13 2.76
C LEU A 178 24.77 7.18 3.55
N TYR A 179 24.44 6.96 4.82
CA TYR A 179 24.99 5.90 5.64
C TYR A 179 24.18 4.60 5.44
N LEU A 180 24.87 3.47 5.21
CA LEU A 180 24.23 2.16 5.05
C LEU A 180 25.02 1.06 5.76
N ARG A 181 24.32 0.23 6.53
CA ARG A 181 24.81 -1.00 7.16
C ARG A 181 24.07 -2.21 6.59
N TRP A 182 24.80 -3.24 6.17
CA TRP A 182 24.21 -4.44 5.58
C TRP A 182 25.03 -5.71 5.85
N LYS A 183 24.43 -6.88 5.61
CA LYS A 183 25.09 -8.18 5.69
C LYS A 183 25.82 -8.50 4.38
N HIS A 184 27.15 -8.55 4.43
CA HIS A 184 28.02 -8.85 3.28
C HIS A 184 28.01 -10.34 2.92
N VAL A 185 28.58 -10.71 1.75
CA VAL A 185 28.66 -12.11 1.28
C VAL A 185 29.36 -13.06 2.25
N THR A 186 30.20 -12.52 3.14
CA THR A 186 30.89 -13.29 4.19
C THR A 186 30.05 -13.50 5.45
N GLY A 187 28.81 -13.02 5.49
CA GLY A 187 27.94 -13.02 6.67
C GLY A 187 28.24 -11.92 7.70
N LYS A 188 29.35 -11.18 7.53
CA LYS A 188 29.73 -10.05 8.41
C LYS A 188 28.89 -8.81 8.08
N LYS A 189 28.63 -8.00 9.11
CA LYS A 189 28.04 -6.66 8.93
C LYS A 189 29.09 -5.71 8.37
N VAL A 190 28.74 -4.97 7.33
CA VAL A 190 29.57 -3.94 6.69
C VAL A 190 28.84 -2.62 6.76
N VAL A 191 29.59 -1.54 6.95
CA VAL A 191 29.09 -0.17 7.02
C VAL A 191 29.83 0.66 5.98
N ARG A 192 29.12 1.49 5.22
CA ARG A 192 29.71 2.48 4.31
C ARG A 192 28.87 3.74 4.21
N ILE A 193 29.54 4.83 3.86
CA ILE A 193 28.92 6.08 3.43
C ILE A 193 29.00 6.16 1.90
N PHE A 194 27.90 6.52 1.26
CA PHE A 194 27.78 6.68 -0.18
C PHE A 194 27.55 8.15 -0.52
N ASN A 195 28.24 8.63 -1.55
CA ASN A 195 27.94 9.93 -2.15
C ASN A 195 26.74 9.78 -3.09
N ILE A 196 25.68 10.53 -2.82
CA ILE A 196 24.45 10.50 -3.61
C ILE A 196 24.67 11.26 -4.92
N ARG A 197 24.45 10.56 -6.03
CA ARG A 197 24.60 11.07 -7.41
C ARG A 197 23.45 10.57 -8.26
N LEU A 198 22.33 11.29 -8.20
CA LEU A 198 21.12 10.97 -8.95
C LEU A 198 21.35 11.17 -10.45
N LYS A 199 20.90 10.22 -11.26
CA LYS A 199 20.96 10.26 -12.72
C LYS A 199 19.56 10.16 -13.31
#